data_AF-A0A7X9X5D1-F1
#
_entry.id   AF-A0A7X9X5D1-F1
#
_cell.length_a   1.000
_cell.length_b   1.000
_cell.length_c   1.000
_cell.angle_alpha   90.00
_cell.angle_beta   90.00
_cell.angle_gamma   90.00
#
_symmetry.space_group_name_H-M   'P 1'
#
loop_
_entity.id
_entity.type
_entity.pdbx_description
1 polymer ?
#
loop_
_entity_poly.entity_id
_entity_poly.type
_entity_poly.pdbx_seq_one_letter_code
_entity_poly.pdbx_strand_id
1 'polypeptide(L)'
;MHVANVADQHAAGKRAEKLWDQQLAEMREMQARGDPMGDYLYALGNAQGWINDTSDPLKIRDLLAKAAQEGSSDAKIVLGIYYAAGAVPGQGARAIWLPEEFRDQGRGLALIREGMQTRCTYAEPVVKAYSNQTYLRYVSGAARISYLFRDGQNSRDAAGHFYPVVQKDARLAEEWHVLDMACRASGATSE
;
A
#
# COMPACT_ATOMS: atom_id res chain seq x y z
N MET A 1 8.54 -14.55 -28.70
CA MET A 1 8.70 -14.84 -27.26
C MET A 1 10.15 -14.56 -26.91
N HIS A 2 10.46 -13.40 -26.34
CA HIS A 2 11.84 -12.98 -26.08
C HIS A 2 12.36 -13.63 -24.79
N VAL A 3 13.31 -14.55 -24.96
CA VAL A 3 14.14 -15.04 -23.86
C VAL A 3 15.08 -13.90 -23.51
N ALA A 4 14.76 -13.09 -22.50
CA ALA A 4 15.67 -12.07 -22.01
C ALA A 4 16.98 -12.75 -21.58
N ASN A 5 18.11 -12.28 -22.12
CA ASN A 5 19.43 -12.83 -21.81
C ASN A 5 19.73 -12.65 -20.31
N VAL A 6 20.47 -13.58 -19.68
CA VAL A 6 20.93 -13.49 -18.29
C VAL A 6 21.66 -12.16 -18.03
N ALA A 7 22.40 -11.65 -19.02
CA ALA A 7 23.04 -10.33 -18.95
C ALA A 7 22.02 -9.17 -18.86
N ASP A 8 20.90 -9.26 -19.59
CA ASP A 8 19.83 -8.26 -19.56
C ASP A 8 19.08 -8.31 -18.22
N GLN A 9 18.87 -9.50 -17.66
CA GLN A 9 18.28 -9.67 -16.34
C GLN A 9 19.20 -9.12 -15.23
N HIS A 10 20.49 -9.40 -15.30
CA HIS A 10 21.47 -8.86 -14.35
C HIS A 10 21.61 -7.34 -14.47
N ALA A 11 21.63 -6.79 -15.69
CA ALA A 11 21.63 -5.35 -15.92
C ALA A 11 20.33 -4.68 -15.42
N ALA A 12 19.17 -5.31 -15.63
CA ALA A 12 17.91 -4.86 -15.06
C ALA A 12 17.93 -4.90 -13.53
N GLY A 13 18.54 -5.91 -12.91
CA GLY A 13 18.73 -5.99 -11.46
C GLY A 13 19.52 -4.80 -10.91
N LYS A 14 20.69 -4.49 -11.49
CA LYS A 14 21.51 -3.34 -11.08
C LYS A 14 20.81 -2.00 -11.31
N ARG A 15 20.04 -1.86 -12.39
CA ARG A 15 19.23 -0.65 -12.62
C ARG A 15 18.12 -0.51 -11.60
N ALA A 16 17.44 -1.61 -11.26
CA ALA A 16 16.40 -1.61 -10.24
C ALA A 16 16.96 -1.16 -8.89
N GLU A 17 18.11 -1.72 -8.48
CA GLU A 17 18.81 -1.34 -7.25
C GLU A 17 19.11 0.17 -7.21
N LYS A 18 19.72 0.72 -8.27
CA LYS A 18 19.99 2.16 -8.36
C LYS A 18 18.72 3.03 -8.27
N LEU A 19 17.62 2.59 -8.87
CA LEU A 19 16.35 3.32 -8.83
C LEU A 19 15.69 3.26 -7.44
N TRP A 20 15.85 2.15 -6.71
CA TRP A 20 15.44 2.07 -5.31
C TRP A 20 16.32 2.92 -4.40
N ASP A 21 17.63 2.99 -4.65
CA ASP A 21 18.53 3.92 -3.94
C ASP A 21 18.10 5.38 -4.16
N GLN A 22 17.70 5.73 -5.38
CA GLN A 22 17.14 7.04 -5.68
C GLN A 22 15.86 7.32 -4.89
N GLN A 23 14.92 6.38 -4.87
CA GLN A 23 13.69 6.51 -4.07
C GLN A 23 13.98 6.67 -2.58
N LEU A 24 14.94 5.93 -2.05
CA LEU A 24 15.36 6.05 -0.66
C LEU A 24 15.97 7.42 -0.37
N ALA A 25 16.77 7.97 -1.30
CA ALA A 25 17.33 9.31 -1.16
C ALA A 25 16.25 10.41 -1.16
N GLU A 26 15.30 10.33 -2.11
CA GLU A 26 14.17 11.27 -2.20
C GLU A 26 13.30 11.21 -0.92
N MET A 27 12.99 10.01 -0.43
CA MET A 27 12.28 9.80 0.83
C MET A 27 13.02 10.44 2.02
N ARG A 28 14.36 10.27 2.13
CA ARG A 28 15.16 10.88 3.20
C ARG A 28 15.15 12.40 3.14
N GLU A 29 15.18 12.97 1.94
CA GLU A 29 15.07 14.42 1.75
C GLU A 29 13.71 14.94 2.22
N MET A 30 12.62 14.21 1.92
CA MET A 30 11.28 14.52 2.45
C MET A 30 11.25 14.50 3.98
N GLN A 31 11.83 13.48 4.61
CA GLN A 31 11.92 13.42 6.08
C GLN A 31 12.75 14.58 6.64
N ALA A 32 13.88 14.92 6.01
CA ALA A 32 14.76 15.99 6.47
C ALA A 32 14.08 17.37 6.46
N ARG A 33 13.12 17.59 5.55
CA ARG A 33 12.31 18.82 5.50
C ARG A 33 11.02 18.75 6.33
N GLY A 34 10.77 17.65 7.05
CA GLY A 34 9.57 17.45 7.86
C GLY A 34 8.30 17.21 7.04
N ASP A 35 8.43 16.68 5.82
CA ASP A 35 7.29 16.32 4.98
C ASP A 35 6.75 14.94 5.38
N PRO A 36 5.49 14.82 5.81
CA PRO A 36 4.92 13.56 6.29
C PRO A 36 4.79 12.49 5.19
N MET A 37 4.95 12.85 3.91
CA MET A 37 5.12 11.89 2.81
C MET A 37 6.40 11.04 2.99
N GLY A 38 7.47 11.63 3.51
CA GLY A 38 8.72 10.91 3.76
C GLY A 38 8.55 9.79 4.80
N ASP A 39 7.89 10.09 5.91
CA ASP A 39 7.62 9.10 6.97
C ASP A 39 6.63 8.02 6.51
N TYR A 40 5.65 8.41 5.70
CA TYR A 40 4.76 7.46 5.03
C TYR A 40 5.54 6.48 4.12
N LEU A 41 6.38 7.00 3.23
CA LEU A 41 7.16 6.18 2.30
C LEU A 41 8.16 5.27 3.04
N TYR A 42 8.73 5.74 4.15
CA TYR A 42 9.55 4.91 5.04
C TYR A 42 8.76 3.72 5.63
N ALA A 43 7.55 3.98 6.14
CA ALA A 43 6.68 2.96 6.69
C ALA A 43 6.26 1.95 5.60
N LEU A 44 5.84 2.44 4.43
CA LEU A 44 5.46 1.61 3.30
C LEU A 44 6.65 0.77 2.80
N GLY A 45 7.86 1.32 2.80
CA GLY A 45 9.05 0.61 2.35
C GLY A 45 9.46 -0.55 3.22
N ASN A 46 9.36 -0.39 4.54
CA ASN A 46 9.50 -1.50 5.48
C ASN A 46 8.39 -2.53 5.28
N ALA A 47 7.15 -2.07 5.08
CA ALA A 47 6.01 -2.94 4.85
C ALA A 47 6.09 -3.72 3.53
N GLN A 48 6.77 -3.19 2.51
CA GLN A 48 6.98 -3.79 1.19
C GLN A 48 8.32 -4.54 1.07
N GLY A 49 9.24 -4.34 2.03
CA GLY A 49 10.52 -5.04 2.11
C GLY A 49 11.62 -4.48 1.22
N TRP A 50 11.44 -3.30 0.61
CA TRP A 50 12.53 -2.57 -0.07
C TRP A 50 13.31 -1.65 0.90
N ILE A 51 12.78 -1.43 2.10
CA ILE A 51 13.54 -1.06 3.31
C ILE A 51 13.45 -2.26 4.26
N ASN A 52 14.54 -2.58 4.97
CA ASN A 52 14.61 -3.76 5.82
C ASN A 52 15.05 -3.42 7.26
N ASP A 53 14.58 -2.28 7.77
CA ASP A 53 14.82 -1.89 9.17
C ASP A 53 13.88 -2.65 10.12
N THR A 54 12.67 -2.97 9.65
CA THR A 54 11.71 -3.81 10.37
C THR A 54 10.77 -4.54 9.42
N SER A 55 10.46 -5.80 9.76
CA SER A 55 9.37 -6.58 9.18
C SER A 55 8.27 -6.93 10.20
N ASP A 56 8.38 -6.39 11.42
CA ASP A 56 7.38 -6.56 12.48
C ASP A 56 6.08 -5.81 12.10
N PRO A 57 4.94 -6.53 11.98
CA PRO A 57 3.67 -5.94 11.57
C PRO A 57 3.18 -4.84 12.53
N LEU A 58 3.46 -4.94 13.83
CA LEU A 58 3.03 -3.94 14.80
C LEU A 58 3.89 -2.68 14.71
N LYS A 59 5.19 -2.82 14.45
CA LYS A 59 6.05 -1.66 14.19
C LYS A 59 5.67 -0.94 12.90
N ILE A 60 5.35 -1.68 11.84
CA ILE A 60 4.87 -1.10 10.57
C ILE A 60 3.56 -0.33 10.79
N ARG A 61 2.61 -0.92 11.55
CA ARG A 61 1.38 -0.22 11.95
C ARG A 61 1.67 1.07 12.71
N ASP A 62 2.61 1.04 13.65
CA ASP A 62 2.95 2.21 14.47
C ASP A 62 3.65 3.31 13.65
N LEU A 63 4.51 2.94 12.69
CA LEU A 63 5.10 3.87 11.73
C LEU A 63 4.03 4.54 10.86
N LEU A 64 3.09 3.77 10.31
CA LEU A 64 1.96 4.30 9.54
C LEU A 64 1.06 5.21 10.41
N ALA A 65 0.81 4.82 11.65
CA ALA A 65 0.02 5.62 12.60
C ALA A 65 0.70 6.95 12.93
N LYS A 66 2.02 6.94 13.15
CA LYS A 66 2.80 8.14 13.37
C LYS A 66 2.71 9.09 12.16
N ALA A 67 2.99 8.60 10.96
CA ALA A 67 2.90 9.42 9.74
C ALA A 67 1.48 9.97 9.52
N ALA A 68 0.43 9.21 9.85
CA ALA A 68 -0.95 9.67 9.78
C ALA A 68 -1.26 10.77 10.82
N GLN A 69 -0.69 10.69 12.02
CA GLN A 69 -0.81 11.72 13.07
C GLN A 69 -0.07 13.00 12.68
N GLU A 70 1.04 12.89 11.96
CA GLU A 70 1.83 14.00 11.41
C GLU A 70 1.19 14.63 10.15
N GLY A 71 0.03 14.13 9.73
CA GLY A 71 -0.79 14.74 8.67
C GLY A 71 -0.73 14.06 7.31
N SER A 72 -0.06 12.91 7.17
CA SER A 72 -0.06 12.15 5.91
C SER A 72 -1.43 11.52 5.64
N SER A 73 -2.14 12.02 4.62
CA SER A 73 -3.37 11.39 4.13
C SER A 73 -3.09 10.02 3.51
N ASP A 74 -1.95 9.86 2.83
CA ASP A 74 -1.47 8.60 2.29
C ASP A 74 -1.31 7.54 3.39
N ALA A 75 -0.64 7.88 4.49
CA ALA A 75 -0.48 6.97 5.63
C ALA A 75 -1.82 6.64 6.29
N LYS A 76 -2.74 7.61 6.38
CA LYS A 76 -4.08 7.37 6.94
C LYS A 76 -4.87 6.37 6.09
N ILE A 77 -4.83 6.51 4.77
CA ILE A 77 -5.46 5.57 3.84
C ILE A 77 -4.82 4.18 3.97
N VAL A 78 -3.49 4.08 3.91
CA VAL A 78 -2.79 2.79 3.96
C VAL A 78 -2.93 2.10 5.31
N LEU A 79 -2.89 2.85 6.42
CA LEU A 79 -3.18 2.33 7.75
C LEU A 79 -4.61 1.78 7.83
N GLY A 80 -5.57 2.50 7.25
CA GLY A 80 -6.95 2.03 7.19
C GLY A 80 -7.10 0.75 6.36
N ILE A 81 -6.41 0.64 5.23
CA ILE A 81 -6.32 -0.60 4.45
C ILE A 81 -5.69 -1.72 5.29
N TYR A 82 -4.63 -1.42 6.05
CA TYR A 82 -3.96 -2.43 6.86
C TYR A 82 -4.85 -2.99 7.96
N TYR A 83 -5.66 -2.14 8.60
CA TYR A 83 -6.68 -2.57 9.55
C TYR A 83 -7.81 -3.37 8.91
N ALA A 84 -8.30 -2.94 7.73
CA ALA A 84 -9.47 -3.55 7.08
C ALA A 84 -9.16 -4.85 6.35
N ALA A 85 -8.04 -4.91 5.63
CA ALA A 85 -7.64 -6.04 4.79
C ALA A 85 -6.55 -6.90 5.45
N GLY A 86 -5.95 -6.44 6.55
CA GLY A 86 -4.87 -7.15 7.25
C GLY A 86 -3.51 -7.10 6.55
N ALA A 87 -3.38 -6.47 5.38
CA ALA A 87 -2.10 -6.29 4.68
C ALA A 87 -2.05 -4.92 3.98
N VAL A 88 -0.85 -4.35 3.89
CA VAL A 88 -0.62 -3.14 3.10
C VAL A 88 -0.67 -3.44 1.59
N PRO A 89 -0.97 -2.43 0.74
CA PRO A 89 -0.88 -2.57 -0.72
C PRO A 89 0.52 -2.87 -1.25
N GLY A 90 0.59 -3.54 -2.41
CA GLY A 90 1.85 -3.79 -3.13
C GLY A 90 2.53 -5.13 -2.83
N GLN A 91 1.98 -5.97 -1.96
CA GLN A 91 2.60 -7.23 -1.59
C GLN A 91 2.06 -8.43 -2.38
N GLY A 92 2.99 -9.17 -3.00
CA GLY A 92 2.77 -10.52 -3.55
C GLY A 92 2.92 -11.59 -2.46
N ALA A 93 3.60 -12.71 -2.75
CA ALA A 93 3.74 -13.86 -1.85
C ALA A 93 4.46 -13.62 -0.50
N ARG A 94 4.91 -12.39 -0.19
CA ARG A 94 5.61 -12.02 1.06
C ARG A 94 4.91 -10.90 1.85
N ALA A 95 3.60 -10.77 1.71
CA ALA A 95 2.83 -9.80 2.47
C ALA A 95 3.09 -9.90 3.98
N ILE A 96 3.37 -8.76 4.61
CA ILE A 96 3.42 -8.63 6.06
C ILE A 96 1.98 -8.46 6.55
N TRP A 97 1.48 -9.46 7.27
CA TRP A 97 0.11 -9.49 7.75
C TRP A 97 0.01 -8.92 9.15
N LEU A 98 -0.97 -8.04 9.36
CA LEU A 98 -1.38 -7.63 10.70
C LEU A 98 -1.97 -8.86 11.41
N PRO A 99 -1.59 -9.14 12.67
CA PRO A 99 -2.21 -10.20 13.44
C PRO A 99 -3.72 -9.98 13.55
N GLU A 100 -4.48 -11.06 13.56
CA GLU A 100 -5.95 -11.03 13.41
C GLU A 100 -6.63 -10.19 14.49
N GLU A 101 -6.13 -10.25 15.73
CA GLU A 101 -6.64 -9.51 16.88
C GLU A 101 -6.48 -7.99 16.77
N PHE A 102 -5.63 -7.52 15.85
CA PHE A 102 -5.46 -6.09 15.57
C PHE A 102 -6.20 -5.66 14.30
N ARG A 103 -6.81 -6.58 13.55
CA ARG A 103 -7.63 -6.22 12.39
C ARG A 103 -8.95 -5.66 12.87
N ASP A 104 -9.33 -4.53 12.29
CA ASP A 104 -10.55 -3.83 12.64
C ASP A 104 -11.09 -3.17 11.38
N GLN A 105 -12.07 -3.84 10.78
CA GLN A 105 -12.67 -3.37 9.54
C GLN A 105 -13.35 -2.02 9.70
N GLY A 106 -14.09 -1.80 10.79
CA GLY A 106 -14.80 -0.55 11.03
C GLY A 106 -13.83 0.63 11.16
N ARG A 107 -12.78 0.47 11.97
CA ARG A 107 -11.70 1.46 12.10
C ARG A 107 -10.99 1.69 10.77
N GLY A 108 -10.70 0.62 10.04
CA GLY A 108 -10.01 0.70 8.75
C GLY A 108 -10.79 1.53 7.73
N LEU A 109 -12.09 1.25 7.57
CA LEU A 109 -12.96 2.01 6.67
C LEU A 109 -13.08 3.49 7.07
N ALA A 110 -13.18 3.78 8.37
CA ALA A 110 -13.24 5.14 8.88
C ALA A 110 -11.97 5.94 8.55
N LEU A 111 -10.79 5.36 8.78
CA LEU A 111 -9.51 5.98 8.45
C LEU A 111 -9.36 6.26 6.95
N ILE A 112 -9.76 5.30 6.10
CA ILE A 112 -9.71 5.50 4.64
C ILE A 112 -10.58 6.69 4.25
N ARG A 113 -11.83 6.74 4.72
CA ARG A 113 -12.73 7.87 4.41
C ARG A 113 -12.16 9.20 4.89
N GLU A 114 -11.58 9.24 6.09
CA GLU A 114 -10.96 10.44 6.63
C GLU A 114 -9.75 10.88 5.80
N GLY A 115 -8.84 9.97 5.43
CA GLY A 115 -7.69 10.29 4.57
C GLY A 115 -8.12 10.79 3.18
N MET A 116 -9.19 10.20 2.65
CA MET A 116 -9.77 10.58 1.37
C MET A 116 -10.41 11.98 1.35
N GLN A 117 -10.65 12.62 2.50
CA GLN A 117 -11.15 14.00 2.56
C GLN A 117 -10.13 15.00 1.99
N THR A 118 -8.83 14.71 2.13
CA THR A 118 -7.76 15.56 1.60
C THR A 118 -7.37 15.16 0.19
N ARG A 119 -7.16 13.86 -0.04
CA ARG A 119 -6.83 13.31 -1.36
C ARG A 119 -7.38 11.90 -1.48
N CYS A 120 -8.11 11.60 -2.56
CA CYS A 120 -8.76 10.30 -2.73
C CYS A 120 -7.79 9.15 -3.07
N THR A 121 -6.50 9.45 -3.27
CA THR A 121 -5.45 8.48 -3.60
C THR A 121 -4.37 8.41 -2.53
N TYR A 122 -3.66 7.28 -2.48
CA TYR A 122 -2.37 7.12 -1.80
C TYR A 122 -1.25 6.83 -2.82
N ALA A 123 -0.01 7.16 -2.48
CA ALA A 123 1.15 7.03 -3.36
C ALA A 123 1.85 5.69 -3.20
N GLU A 124 2.19 5.03 -4.30
CA GLU A 124 3.01 3.82 -4.32
C GLU A 124 4.27 4.06 -5.16
N PRO A 125 5.48 3.83 -4.64
CA PRO A 125 6.70 3.96 -5.43
C PRO A 125 6.78 2.83 -6.46
N VAL A 126 7.11 3.19 -7.70
CA VAL A 126 7.26 2.27 -8.82
C VAL A 126 8.68 2.37 -9.36
N VAL A 127 9.30 1.22 -9.59
CA VAL A 127 10.58 1.09 -10.29
C VAL A 127 10.39 0.26 -11.55
N LYS A 128 10.63 0.87 -12.71
CA LYS A 128 10.64 0.22 -14.03
C LYS A 128 12.07 0.14 -14.54
N ALA A 129 12.78 -0.93 -14.19
CA ALA A 129 14.19 -1.10 -14.52
C ALA A 129 14.49 -1.13 -16.04
N TYR A 130 13.57 -1.67 -16.85
CA TYR A 130 13.72 -1.74 -18.30
C TYR A 130 13.60 -0.38 -18.99
N SER A 131 12.72 0.51 -18.50
CA SER A 131 12.59 1.88 -19.00
C SER A 131 13.45 2.88 -18.22
N ASN A 132 14.23 2.42 -17.24
CA ASN A 132 15.07 3.25 -16.37
C ASN A 132 14.29 4.41 -15.73
N GLN A 133 13.12 4.09 -15.17
CA GLN A 133 12.21 5.07 -14.58
C GLN A 133 11.86 4.70 -13.15
N THR A 134 11.77 5.71 -12.30
CA THR A 134 11.09 5.61 -11.01
C THR A 134 10.17 6.79 -10.81
N TYR A 135 9.02 6.55 -10.17
CA TYR A 135 7.99 7.56 -9.94
C TYR A 135 7.01 7.10 -8.86
N LEU A 136 6.17 8.01 -8.38
CA LEU A 136 5.04 7.69 -7.51
C LEU A 136 3.78 7.47 -8.35
N ARG A 137 3.19 6.29 -8.21
CA ARG A 137 1.87 5.95 -8.76
C ARG A 137 0.80 6.32 -7.74
N TYR A 138 -0.23 7.05 -8.16
CA TYR A 138 -1.33 7.42 -7.27
C TYR A 138 -2.52 6.48 -7.44
N VAL A 139 -2.80 5.71 -6.40
CA VAL A 139 -3.85 4.68 -6.39
C VAL A 139 -5.00 5.13 -5.51
N SER A 140 -6.23 4.99 -6.00
CA SER A 140 -7.44 5.26 -5.21
C SER A 140 -7.49 4.41 -3.94
N GLY A 141 -7.71 5.07 -2.79
CA GLY A 141 -7.88 4.38 -1.51
C GLY A 141 -9.13 3.49 -1.49
N ALA A 142 -10.12 3.82 -2.33
CA ALA A 142 -11.38 3.10 -2.43
C ALA A 142 -11.30 1.83 -3.30
N ALA A 143 -10.40 1.79 -4.30
CA ALA A 143 -10.28 0.66 -5.23
C ALA A 143 -10.09 -0.67 -4.49
N ARG A 144 -9.19 -0.69 -3.50
CA ARG A 144 -8.87 -1.91 -2.75
C ARG A 144 -10.03 -2.40 -1.90
N ILE A 145 -10.82 -1.48 -1.35
CA ILE A 145 -11.96 -1.81 -0.50
C ILE A 145 -13.15 -2.29 -1.33
N SER A 146 -13.36 -1.72 -2.51
CA SER A 146 -14.36 -2.24 -3.45
C SER A 146 -14.09 -3.72 -3.77
N TYR A 147 -12.84 -4.08 -4.08
CA TYR A 147 -12.48 -5.48 -4.32
C TYR A 147 -12.59 -6.35 -3.08
N LEU A 148 -12.20 -5.83 -1.91
CA LEU A 148 -12.30 -6.53 -0.64
C LEU A 148 -13.72 -7.02 -0.35
N PHE A 149 -14.73 -6.16 -0.56
CA PHE A 149 -16.13 -6.53 -0.35
C PHE A 149 -16.78 -7.27 -1.52
N ARG A 150 -16.30 -7.06 -2.75
CA ARG A 150 -16.77 -7.81 -3.92
C ARG A 150 -16.38 -9.28 -3.83
N ASP A 151 -15.12 -9.52 -3.50
CA ASP A 151 -14.52 -10.86 -3.53
C ASP A 151 -14.56 -11.55 -2.17
N GLY A 152 -14.69 -10.78 -1.09
CA GLY A 152 -14.46 -11.24 0.27
C GLY A 152 -12.98 -11.53 0.50
N GLN A 153 -12.66 -11.95 1.72
CA GLN A 153 -11.31 -12.38 2.07
C GLN A 153 -11.39 -13.58 3.00
N ASN A 154 -10.58 -14.60 2.73
CA ASN A 154 -10.44 -15.77 3.58
C ASN A 154 -9.04 -15.79 4.21
N SER A 155 -8.95 -16.29 5.43
CA SER A 155 -7.71 -16.66 6.10
C SER A 155 -7.66 -18.17 6.27
N ARG A 156 -6.49 -18.70 6.62
CA ARG A 156 -6.27 -20.11 6.85
C ARG A 156 -5.85 -20.32 8.29
N ASP A 157 -6.55 -21.19 9.01
CA ASP A 157 -6.22 -21.51 10.39
C ASP A 157 -4.97 -22.42 10.48
N ALA A 158 -4.54 -22.73 11.71
CA ALA A 158 -3.39 -23.61 11.96
C ALA A 158 -3.61 -25.05 11.46
N ALA A 159 -4.86 -25.50 11.36
CA ALA A 159 -5.24 -26.81 10.82
C ALA A 159 -5.33 -26.80 9.28
N GLY A 160 -5.22 -25.64 8.65
CA GLY A 160 -5.29 -25.47 7.22
C GLY A 160 -6.69 -25.24 6.67
N HIS A 161 -7.72 -25.04 7.49
CA HIS A 161 -9.07 -24.72 7.05
C HIS A 161 -9.19 -23.25 6.69
N PHE A 162 -9.93 -22.98 5.62
CA PHE A 162 -10.25 -21.62 5.23
C PHE A 162 -11.48 -21.13 5.99
N TYR A 163 -11.37 -19.91 6.52
CA TYR A 163 -12.50 -19.20 7.13
C TYR A 163 -12.57 -17.76 6.59
N PRO A 164 -13.78 -17.22 6.41
CA PRO A 164 -13.94 -15.85 5.93
C PRO A 164 -13.53 -14.86 7.02
N VAL A 165 -12.59 -13.98 6.70
CA VAL A 165 -12.21 -12.82 7.53
C VAL A 165 -12.89 -11.54 7.08
N VAL A 166 -13.25 -11.44 5.80
CA VAL A 166 -14.15 -10.41 5.29
C VAL A 166 -15.24 -11.06 4.47
N GLN A 167 -16.48 -10.83 4.88
CA GLN A 167 -17.66 -11.29 4.15
C GLN A 167 -17.87 -10.43 2.91
N LYS A 168 -18.39 -11.07 1.85
CA LYS A 168 -18.86 -10.34 0.68
C LYS A 168 -20.04 -9.45 1.08
N ASP A 169 -20.01 -8.19 0.62
CA ASP A 169 -21.10 -7.25 0.81
C ASP A 169 -21.26 -6.44 -0.47
N ALA A 170 -22.29 -6.75 -1.26
CA ALA A 170 -22.53 -6.09 -2.55
C ALA A 170 -22.81 -4.60 -2.41
N ARG A 171 -23.45 -4.18 -1.31
CA ARG A 171 -23.78 -2.77 -1.06
C ARG A 171 -22.51 -1.99 -0.76
N LEU A 172 -21.65 -2.51 0.11
CA LEU A 172 -20.36 -1.87 0.40
C LEU A 172 -19.44 -1.93 -0.82
N ALA A 173 -19.38 -3.05 -1.55
CA ALA A 173 -18.57 -3.16 -2.77
C ALA A 173 -18.93 -2.07 -3.79
N GLU A 174 -20.22 -1.82 -4.00
CA GLU A 174 -20.72 -0.76 -4.89
C GLU A 174 -20.43 0.64 -4.34
N GLU A 175 -20.68 0.88 -3.06
CA GLU A 175 -20.40 2.16 -2.41
C GLU A 175 -18.93 2.58 -2.61
N TRP A 176 -18.00 1.65 -2.35
CA TRP A 176 -16.57 1.87 -2.55
C TRP A 176 -16.18 1.92 -4.03
N HIS A 177 -16.90 1.21 -4.91
CA HIS A 177 -16.68 1.32 -6.36
C HIS A 177 -17.02 2.73 -6.87
N VAL A 178 -18.13 3.31 -6.43
CA VAL A 178 -18.53 4.68 -6.79
C VAL A 178 -17.46 5.70 -6.33
N LEU A 179 -16.93 5.54 -5.12
CA LEU A 179 -15.83 6.38 -4.62
C LEU A 179 -14.55 6.22 -5.47
N ASP A 180 -14.22 5.00 -5.90
CA ASP A 180 -13.09 4.75 -6.81
C ASP A 180 -13.29 5.43 -8.17
N MET A 181 -14.47 5.27 -8.76
CA MET A 181 -14.80 5.88 -10.05
C MET A 181 -14.75 7.42 -9.98
N ALA A 182 -15.25 8.02 -8.91
CA ALA A 182 -15.16 9.46 -8.69
C ALA A 182 -13.70 9.93 -8.58
N CYS A 183 -12.86 9.18 -7.86
CA CYS A 183 -11.44 9.48 -7.72
C CYS A 183 -10.68 9.40 -9.05
N ARG A 184 -10.99 8.41 -9.90
CA ARG A 184 -10.41 8.27 -11.24
C ARG A 184 -10.87 9.39 -12.16
N ALA A 185 -12.17 9.73 -12.13
CA ALA A 185 -12.74 10.80 -12.93
C ALA A 185 -12.16 12.18 -12.62
N SER A 186 -11.64 12.40 -11.40
CA SER A 186 -10.96 13.64 -11.04
C SER A 186 -9.54 13.77 -11.62
N GLY A 187 -9.01 12.73 -12.28
CA GLY A 187 -7.63 12.70 -12.77
C GLY A 187 -6.57 12.56 -11.68
N ALA A 188 -6.97 12.24 -10.44
CA ALA A 188 -6.04 12.11 -9.31
C ALA A 188 -5.25 10.80 -9.30
N THR A 189 -5.71 9.80 -10.05
CA THR A 189 -5.00 8.53 -10.24
C THR A 189 -4.04 8.61 -11.42
N SER A 190 -2.83 8.08 -11.27
CA SER A 190 -1.84 7.93 -12.34
C SER A 190 -1.41 6.47 -12.46
N GLU A 191 -0.95 6.04 -13.64
CA GLU A 191 -0.29 4.75 -13.87
C GLU A 191 1.19 4.90 -14.20
#